data_AF-A0AAV5ZW24-F1
#
_entry.id   AF-A0AAV5ZW24-F1
#
_cell.length_a   1.000
_cell.length_b   1.000
_cell.length_c   1.000
_cell.angle_alpha   90.00
_cell.angle_beta   90.00
_cell.angle_gamma   90.00
#
_symmetry.space_group_name_H-M   'P 1'
#
loop_
_entity.id
_entity.type
_entity.pdbx_description
1 polymer ?
#
loop_
_entity_poly.entity_id
_entity_poly.type
_entity_poly.pdbx_seq_one_letter_code
_entity_poly.pdbx_strand_id
1 'polypeptide(L)'
;MMRLLAAALIAALAALAAAPTAAPAQTPSSLVVQIPNEPPGLDVTSNPSTVTAAVAFDNVQEGLIKIDRTGKMVPWLAERWYTTDSKNYTFFLRKGVRFSNGREMKAADVKFALDRAVNPETKHPYRVQYDAVQDVIVKDDYTVTVALKRVDATFLYTMARAG
;
A
#
# COMPACT_ATOMS: atom_id res chain seq x y z
N MET A 1 27.80 -52.76 -37.71
CA MET A 1 27.16 -51.44 -37.50
C MET A 1 26.13 -51.40 -36.37
N MET A 2 25.16 -52.33 -36.27
CA MET A 2 24.04 -52.25 -35.31
C MET A 2 24.43 -52.16 -33.81
N ARG A 3 25.52 -52.82 -33.40
CA ARG A 3 26.00 -52.83 -32.00
C ARG A 3 26.66 -51.53 -31.55
N LEU A 4 27.22 -50.76 -32.48
CA LEU A 4 27.88 -49.47 -32.18
C LEU A 4 26.84 -48.34 -32.02
N LEU A 5 25.71 -48.43 -32.72
CA LEU A 5 24.57 -47.51 -32.59
C LEU A 5 23.86 -47.64 -31.24
N ALA A 6 23.72 -48.87 -30.72
CA ALA A 6 23.10 -49.11 -29.41
C ALA A 6 23.92 -48.53 -28.24
N ALA A 7 25.25 -48.64 -28.30
CA ALA A 7 26.14 -48.10 -27.27
C ALA A 7 26.15 -46.56 -27.23
N ALA A 8 26.09 -45.91 -28.40
CA ALA A 8 26.01 -44.45 -28.50
C ALA A 8 24.68 -43.89 -27.95
N LEU A 9 23.57 -44.61 -28.13
CA LEU A 9 22.26 -44.21 -27.63
C LEU A 9 22.17 -44.32 -26.09
N ILE A 10 22.80 -45.34 -25.50
CA ILE A 10 22.85 -45.52 -24.04
C ILE A 10 23.73 -44.44 -23.38
N ALA A 11 24.85 -44.06 -24.01
CA ALA A 11 25.71 -42.99 -23.53
C ALA A 11 25.02 -41.61 -23.61
N ALA A 12 24.21 -41.36 -24.65
CA ALA A 12 23.42 -40.13 -24.78
C ALA A 12 22.28 -40.04 -23.74
N LEU A 13 21.65 -41.17 -23.39
CA LEU A 13 20.63 -41.21 -22.34
C LEU A 13 21.22 -40.99 -20.93
N ALA A 14 22.42 -41.53 -20.67
CA ALA A 14 23.12 -41.32 -19.41
C ALA A 14 23.57 -39.86 -19.21
N ALA A 15 23.95 -39.17 -20.30
CA ALA A 15 24.30 -37.76 -20.25
C ALA A 15 23.09 -36.84 -20.00
N LEU A 16 21.89 -37.24 -20.42
CA LEU A 16 20.65 -36.48 -20.19
C LEU A 16 20.12 -36.64 -18.75
N ALA A 17 20.43 -37.76 -18.09
CA ALA A 17 20.07 -38.03 -16.70
C ALA A 17 21.02 -37.35 -15.68
N ALA A 18 22.19 -36.88 -16.12
CA ALA A 18 23.17 -36.18 -15.30
C ALA A 18 23.09 -34.65 -15.39
N ALA A 19 22.07 -34.10 -16.06
CA ALA A 19 21.83 -32.67 -16.05
C ALA A 19 21.57 -32.21 -14.61
N PRO A 20 22.33 -31.23 -14.07
CA PRO A 20 22.08 -30.73 -12.74
C PRO A 20 20.68 -30.13 -12.71
N THR A 21 19.77 -30.80 -12.02
CA THR A 21 18.49 -30.21 -11.63
C THR A 21 18.80 -28.97 -10.82
N ALA A 22 18.55 -27.80 -11.40
CA ALA A 22 18.66 -26.54 -10.69
C ALA A 22 17.77 -26.65 -9.43
N ALA A 23 18.41 -26.65 -8.26
CA ALA A 23 17.68 -26.60 -7.01
C ALA A 23 16.78 -25.35 -7.03
N PRO A 24 15.50 -25.45 -6.62
CA PRO A 24 14.65 -24.28 -6.55
C PRO A 24 15.36 -23.25 -5.66
N ALA A 25 15.59 -22.05 -6.19
CA ALA A 25 16.21 -20.98 -5.44
C ALA A 25 15.40 -20.79 -4.14
N GLN A 26 16.03 -21.01 -2.98
CA GLN A 26 15.42 -20.68 -1.70
C GLN A 26 15.20 -19.18 -1.68
N THR A 27 13.97 -18.75 -1.93
CA THR A 27 13.58 -17.36 -1.73
C THR A 27 13.61 -17.16 -0.21
N PRO A 28 14.45 -16.26 0.33
CA PRO A 28 14.49 -16.01 1.76
C PRO A 28 13.08 -15.69 2.26
N SER A 29 12.60 -16.44 3.27
CA SER A 29 11.25 -16.26 3.84
C SER A 29 11.14 -15.04 4.75
N SER A 30 12.26 -14.37 5.04
CA SER A 30 12.36 -13.22 5.93
C SER A 30 13.37 -12.21 5.40
N LEU A 31 13.08 -10.93 5.60
CA LEU A 31 14.00 -9.82 5.37
C LEU A 31 14.27 -9.12 6.70
N VAL A 32 15.54 -8.89 7.02
CA VAL A 32 15.95 -8.09 8.18
C VAL A 32 16.34 -6.71 7.67
N VAL A 33 15.65 -5.68 8.16
CA VAL A 33 15.92 -4.27 7.82
C VAL A 33 16.37 -3.55 9.09
N GLN A 34 17.52 -2.90 9.03
CA GLN A 34 17.99 -2.06 10.12
C GLN A 34 17.25 -0.72 10.12
N ILE A 35 16.73 -0.33 11.29
CA ILE A 35 16.14 0.99 11.54
C ILE A 35 17.03 1.79 12.49
N PRO A 36 17.02 3.14 12.43
CA PRO A 36 17.98 3.96 13.17
C PRO A 36 17.69 4.09 14.68
N ASN A 37 16.45 3.81 15.12
CA ASN A 37 16.03 3.83 16.51
C ASN A 37 14.75 3.00 16.72
N GLU A 38 14.34 2.79 17.97
CA GLU A 38 13.07 2.14 18.33
C GLU A 38 11.89 3.08 18.05
N PRO A 39 10.82 2.63 17.35
CA PRO A 39 9.62 3.44 17.19
C PRO A 39 8.90 3.62 18.54
N PRO A 40 8.45 4.83 18.89
CA PRO A 40 7.70 5.08 20.13
C PRO A 40 6.31 4.42 20.16
N GLY A 41 5.85 3.89 19.03
CA GLY A 41 4.57 3.21 18.85
C GLY A 41 4.35 2.84 17.38
N LEU A 42 3.18 2.28 17.06
CA LEU A 42 2.83 1.89 15.68
C LEU A 42 1.73 2.76 15.05
N ASP A 43 1.21 3.72 15.81
CA ASP A 43 0.22 4.67 15.31
C ASP A 43 0.90 5.88 14.67
N VAL A 44 0.91 5.93 13.35
CA VAL A 44 1.53 6.98 12.52
C VAL A 44 0.91 8.37 12.76
N THR A 45 -0.25 8.43 13.39
CA THR A 45 -0.95 9.70 13.67
C THR A 45 -0.71 10.22 15.09
N SER A 46 -0.09 9.42 15.97
CA SER A 46 0.09 9.76 17.40
C SER A 46 1.31 10.64 17.69
N ASN A 47 2.32 10.61 16.83
CA ASN A 47 3.60 11.30 17.03
C ASN A 47 4.35 11.47 15.70
N PRO A 48 5.29 12.42 15.57
CA PRO A 48 5.96 12.73 14.30
C PRO A 48 7.16 11.81 13.97
N SER A 49 7.25 10.61 14.56
CA SER A 49 8.38 9.69 14.34
C SER A 49 8.38 9.15 12.91
N THR A 50 9.45 9.46 12.19
CA THR A 50 9.71 8.91 10.86
C THR A 50 9.95 7.40 10.90
N VAL A 51 10.45 6.87 12.02
CA VAL A 51 10.67 5.43 12.19
C VAL A 51 9.36 4.68 12.42
N THR A 52 8.38 5.29 13.12
CA THR A 52 7.03 4.73 13.21
C THR A 52 6.42 4.57 11.81
N ALA A 53 6.53 5.60 10.96
CA ALA A 53 6.06 5.51 9.58
C ALA A 53 6.85 4.47 8.76
N ALA A 54 8.17 4.39 8.93
CA ALA A 54 9.00 3.40 8.22
C ALA A 54 8.63 1.94 8.52
N VAL A 55 8.18 1.67 9.74
CA VAL A 55 7.77 0.32 10.16
C VAL A 55 6.30 0.04 9.84
N ALA A 56 5.40 1.01 10.04
CA ALA A 56 3.96 0.77 9.95
C ALA A 56 3.34 1.06 8.58
N PHE A 57 3.79 2.11 7.88
CA PHE A 57 3.23 2.48 6.58
C PHE A 57 3.74 1.51 5.50
N ASP A 58 2.88 1.16 4.55
CA ASP A 58 3.05 0.11 3.53
C ASP A 58 3.22 -1.33 4.05
N ASN A 59 3.51 -1.54 5.34
CA ASN A 59 3.61 -2.87 5.97
C ASN A 59 2.33 -3.27 6.71
N VAL A 60 1.68 -2.30 7.38
CA VAL A 60 0.50 -2.51 8.25
C VAL A 60 -0.64 -1.59 7.86
N GLN A 61 -0.32 -0.40 7.35
CA GLN A 61 -1.28 0.64 6.96
C GLN A 61 -1.00 1.10 5.53
N GLU A 62 -2.05 1.43 4.80
CA GLU A 62 -1.98 1.79 3.39
C GLU A 62 -2.80 3.07 3.14
N GLY A 63 -2.37 3.89 2.18
CA GLY A 63 -3.10 5.09 1.74
C GLY A 63 -4.13 4.79 0.65
N LEU A 64 -5.01 5.77 0.37
CA LEU A 64 -5.92 5.69 -0.79
C LEU A 64 -5.16 5.68 -2.11
N ILE A 65 -4.08 6.46 -2.16
CA ILE A 65 -3.16 6.62 -3.29
C ILE A 65 -1.80 6.07 -2.87
N LYS A 66 -0.96 5.70 -3.83
CA LYS A 66 0.46 5.37 -3.60
C LYS A 66 1.35 6.24 -4.48
N ILE A 67 2.53 6.57 -3.98
CA ILE A 67 3.61 7.09 -4.81
C ILE A 67 4.47 5.91 -5.25
N ASP A 68 4.53 5.66 -6.55
CA ASP A 68 5.34 4.56 -7.09
C ASP A 68 6.84 4.90 -7.07
N ARG A 69 7.67 3.92 -7.46
CA ARG A 69 9.13 4.08 -7.50
C ARG A 69 9.61 5.16 -8.48
N THR A 70 8.75 5.61 -9.39
CA THR A 70 9.04 6.70 -10.35
C THR A 70 8.55 8.06 -9.85
N GLY A 71 7.97 8.12 -8.65
CA GLY A 71 7.41 9.34 -8.06
C GLY A 71 6.01 9.67 -8.54
N LYS A 72 5.32 8.76 -9.25
CA LYS A 72 3.96 9.00 -9.76
C LYS A 72 2.92 8.60 -8.73
N MET A 73 1.87 9.41 -8.63
CA MET A 73 0.65 9.05 -7.90
C MET A 73 -0.11 7.98 -8.69
N VAL A 74 -0.35 6.83 -8.06
CA VAL A 74 -1.03 5.68 -8.64
C VAL A 74 -2.15 5.17 -7.72
N PRO A 75 -3.16 4.46 -8.26
CA PRO A 75 -4.18 3.79 -7.46
C PRO A 75 -3.60 2.86 -6.40
N TRP A 76 -4.15 2.89 -5.18
CA TRP A 76 -3.82 1.96 -4.10
C TRP A 76 -5.10 1.44 -3.45
N LEU A 77 -5.47 1.80 -2.23
CA LEU A 77 -6.76 1.38 -1.66
C LEU A 77 -7.97 1.92 -2.45
N ALA A 78 -7.82 3.08 -3.11
CA ALA A 78 -8.72 3.54 -4.15
C ALA A 78 -8.27 3.03 -5.52
N GLU A 79 -9.18 2.44 -6.30
CA GLU A 79 -8.90 1.98 -7.68
C GLU A 79 -8.81 3.14 -8.68
N ARG A 80 -9.50 4.26 -8.38
CA ARG A 80 -9.46 5.51 -9.13
C ARG A 80 -10.07 6.64 -8.30
N TRP A 81 -9.83 7.87 -8.74
CA TRP A 81 -10.50 9.06 -8.24
C TRP A 81 -10.79 10.02 -9.39
N TYR A 82 -11.75 10.93 -9.20
CA TYR A 82 -11.94 12.06 -10.10
C TYR A 82 -12.37 13.31 -9.33
N THR A 83 -12.15 14.45 -9.95
CA THR A 83 -12.64 15.77 -9.53
C THR A 83 -12.93 16.61 -10.77
N THR A 84 -13.85 17.55 -10.67
CA THR A 84 -14.18 18.53 -11.73
C THR A 84 -13.87 19.96 -11.34
N ASP A 85 -13.58 20.21 -10.06
CA ASP A 85 -13.50 21.55 -9.47
C ASP A 85 -12.30 21.73 -8.52
N SER A 86 -11.45 20.69 -8.38
CA SER A 86 -10.31 20.66 -7.47
C SER A 86 -10.67 20.91 -5.99
N LYS A 87 -11.95 20.72 -5.63
CA LYS A 87 -12.46 20.83 -4.26
C LYS A 87 -13.25 19.60 -3.84
N ASN A 88 -13.87 18.88 -4.76
CA ASN A 88 -14.61 17.67 -4.49
C ASN A 88 -13.92 16.49 -5.16
N TYR A 89 -13.26 15.66 -4.36
CA TYR A 89 -12.54 14.48 -4.83
C TYR A 89 -13.35 13.23 -4.50
N THR A 90 -13.82 12.53 -5.52
CA THR A 90 -14.55 11.26 -5.34
C THR A 90 -13.60 10.09 -5.58
N PHE A 91 -13.43 9.27 -4.55
CA PHE A 91 -12.63 8.05 -4.56
C PHE A 91 -13.53 6.83 -4.70
N PHE A 92 -13.11 5.90 -5.56
CA PHE A 92 -13.72 4.59 -5.71
C PHE A 92 -12.79 3.58 -5.07
N LEU A 93 -13.28 2.86 -4.08
CA LEU A 93 -12.50 1.96 -3.24
C LEU A 93 -12.45 0.56 -3.86
N ARG A 94 -11.31 -0.11 -3.70
CA ARG A 94 -11.21 -1.53 -4.06
C ARG A 94 -12.14 -2.35 -3.18
N LYS A 95 -12.86 -3.28 -3.80
CA LYS A 95 -13.73 -4.24 -3.10
C LYS A 95 -12.91 -5.41 -2.58
N GLY A 96 -13.35 -6.01 -1.47
CA GLY A 96 -12.70 -7.20 -0.90
C GLY A 96 -11.39 -6.93 -0.15
N VAL A 97 -10.96 -5.68 -0.04
CA VAL A 97 -9.83 -5.32 0.85
C VAL A 97 -10.24 -5.58 2.28
N ARG A 98 -9.40 -6.28 3.05
CA ARG A 98 -9.68 -6.65 4.43
C ARG A 98 -8.61 -6.11 5.37
N PHE A 99 -9.05 -5.69 6.54
CA PHE A 99 -8.17 -5.51 7.68
C PHE A 99 -7.63 -6.86 8.15
N SER A 100 -6.55 -6.84 8.94
CA SER A 100 -5.91 -8.03 9.51
C SER A 100 -6.85 -8.87 10.40
N ASN A 101 -7.93 -8.28 10.92
CA ASN A 101 -8.97 -9.00 11.67
C ASN A 101 -10.06 -9.64 10.78
N GLY A 102 -9.91 -9.59 9.45
CA GLY A 102 -10.82 -10.16 8.47
C GLY A 102 -12.01 -9.28 8.08
N ARG A 103 -12.27 -8.17 8.80
CA ARG A 103 -13.33 -7.20 8.43
C ARG A 103 -12.98 -6.54 7.10
N GLU A 104 -13.95 -6.42 6.22
CA GLU A 104 -13.77 -5.71 4.95
C GLU A 104 -13.72 -4.20 5.18
N MET A 105 -12.83 -3.52 4.47
CA MET A 105 -12.74 -2.06 4.44
C MET A 105 -13.89 -1.47 3.63
N LYS A 106 -14.53 -0.42 4.17
CA LYS A 106 -15.61 0.33 3.52
C LYS A 106 -15.32 1.82 3.52
N ALA A 107 -16.10 2.59 2.76
CA ALA A 107 -16.04 4.05 2.72
C ALA A 107 -16.18 4.71 4.10
N ALA A 108 -16.94 4.10 5.01
CA ALA A 108 -17.05 4.57 6.39
C ALA A 108 -15.71 4.52 7.16
N ASP A 109 -14.82 3.56 6.86
CA ASP A 109 -13.49 3.49 7.47
C ASP A 109 -12.59 4.62 6.97
N VAL A 110 -12.71 4.99 5.70
CA VAL A 110 -12.00 6.15 5.13
C VAL A 110 -12.48 7.44 5.79
N LYS A 111 -13.80 7.59 5.97
CA LYS A 111 -14.37 8.71 6.72
C LYS A 111 -13.81 8.78 8.13
N PHE A 112 -13.82 7.66 8.86
CA PHE A 112 -13.27 7.60 10.21
C PHE A 112 -11.81 8.04 10.26
N ALA A 113 -10.97 7.56 9.34
CA ALA A 113 -9.55 7.91 9.30
C ALA A 113 -9.34 9.42 9.05
N LEU A 114 -10.05 10.00 8.08
CA LEU A 114 -9.93 11.42 7.77
C LEU A 114 -10.53 12.32 8.86
N ASP A 115 -11.67 11.94 9.45
CA ASP A 115 -12.24 12.63 10.61
C ASP A 115 -11.26 12.65 11.78
N ARG A 116 -10.57 11.53 12.03
CA ARG A 116 -9.53 11.43 13.05
C ARG A 116 -8.34 12.33 12.74
N ALA A 117 -7.93 12.39 11.47
CA ALA A 117 -6.79 13.20 11.03
C ALA A 117 -7.03 14.71 11.21
N VAL A 118 -8.27 15.19 11.06
CA VAL A 118 -8.61 16.61 11.24
C VAL A 118 -8.98 16.99 12.68
N ASN A 119 -9.33 16.02 13.51
CA ASN A 119 -9.78 16.27 14.88
C ASN A 119 -8.66 16.85 15.76
N PRO A 120 -8.82 18.05 16.35
CA PRO A 120 -7.79 18.66 17.19
C PRO A 120 -7.46 17.86 18.45
N GLU A 121 -8.42 17.10 18.99
CA GLU A 121 -8.26 16.30 20.21
C GLU A 121 -7.33 15.09 20.01
N THR A 122 -7.14 14.64 18.77
CA THR A 122 -6.23 13.51 18.47
C THR A 122 -4.76 13.93 18.54
N LYS A 123 -4.48 15.24 18.63
CA LYS A 123 -3.13 15.81 18.65
C LYS A 123 -2.26 15.33 17.49
N HIS A 124 -2.88 15.02 16.35
CA HIS A 124 -2.16 14.55 15.18
C HIS A 124 -1.09 15.58 14.75
N PRO A 125 0.21 15.22 14.73
CA PRO A 125 1.30 16.16 14.41
C PRO A 125 1.20 16.75 13.01
N TYR A 126 0.50 16.09 12.09
CA TYR A 126 0.35 16.54 10.70
C TYR A 126 -1.07 17.01 10.37
N ARG A 127 -1.91 17.31 11.38
CA ARG A 127 -3.28 17.81 11.20
C ARG A 127 -3.41 18.95 10.17
N VAL A 128 -2.41 19.82 10.10
CA VAL A 128 -2.36 20.95 9.15
C VAL A 128 -2.42 20.48 7.68
N GLN A 129 -1.88 19.30 7.36
CA GLN A 129 -1.94 18.72 6.01
C GLN A 129 -3.34 18.28 5.59
N TYR A 130 -4.25 18.11 6.57
CA TYR A 130 -5.63 17.73 6.36
C TYR A 130 -6.59 18.90 6.56
N ASP A 131 -6.10 20.10 6.88
CA ASP A 131 -6.94 21.22 7.29
C ASP A 131 -7.88 21.72 6.18
N ALA A 132 -7.59 21.39 4.92
CA ALA A 132 -8.42 21.71 3.77
C ALA A 132 -9.69 20.85 3.72
N VAL A 133 -9.67 19.66 4.32
CA VAL A 133 -10.82 18.77 4.40
C VAL A 133 -11.94 19.47 5.19
N GLN A 134 -13.08 19.63 4.53
CA GLN A 134 -14.29 20.20 5.09
C GLN A 134 -15.25 19.11 5.53
N ASP A 135 -15.47 18.11 4.68
CA ASP A 135 -16.38 17.00 4.93
C ASP A 135 -15.95 15.76 4.16
N VAL A 136 -16.36 14.59 4.65
CA VAL A 136 -16.13 13.30 4.02
C VAL A 136 -17.47 12.59 3.90
N ILE A 137 -17.98 12.57 2.67
CA ILE A 137 -19.33 12.15 2.34
C ILE A 137 -19.28 10.72 1.82
N VAL A 138 -19.78 9.78 2.62
CA VAL A 138 -19.97 8.38 2.22
C VAL A 138 -21.18 8.32 1.30
N LYS A 139 -20.96 7.98 0.02
CA LYS A 139 -22.04 7.84 -0.98
C LYS A 139 -22.62 6.43 -0.96
N ASP A 140 -21.74 5.44 -0.81
CA ASP A 140 -22.05 4.02 -0.63
C ASP A 140 -20.84 3.31 0.00
N ASP A 141 -20.92 1.98 0.16
CA ASP A 141 -19.87 1.14 0.74
C ASP A 141 -18.47 1.31 0.14
N TYR A 142 -18.37 1.71 -1.13
CA TYR A 142 -17.11 1.78 -1.88
C TYR A 142 -16.90 3.12 -2.59
N THR A 143 -17.73 4.11 -2.32
CA THR A 143 -17.62 5.44 -2.92
C THR A 143 -17.64 6.50 -1.83
N VAL A 144 -16.60 7.31 -1.77
CA VAL A 144 -16.46 8.42 -0.80
C VAL A 144 -16.03 9.69 -1.50
N THR A 145 -16.68 10.81 -1.19
CA THR A 145 -16.28 12.13 -1.66
C THR A 145 -15.67 12.91 -0.51
N VAL A 146 -14.44 13.40 -0.70
CA VAL A 146 -13.80 14.36 0.22
C VAL A 146 -14.01 15.75 -0.35
N ALA A 147 -14.75 16.57 0.40
CA ALA A 147 -14.99 17.97 0.07
C ALA A 147 -13.95 18.85 0.78
N LEU A 148 -13.36 19.78 0.04
CA LEU A 148 -12.36 20.71 0.54
C LEU A 148 -12.93 22.12 0.66
N LYS A 149 -12.64 22.81 1.77
CA LYS A 149 -13.06 24.21 1.98
C LYS A 149 -12.31 25.18 1.06
N ARG A 150 -11.15 24.77 0.53
CA ARG A 150 -10.32 25.53 -0.41
C ARG A 150 -9.60 24.56 -1.36
N VAL A 151 -9.21 25.05 -2.53
CA VAL A 151 -8.34 24.26 -3.43
C VAL A 151 -7.02 24.02 -2.71
N ASP A 152 -6.57 22.78 -2.71
CA ASP A 152 -5.30 22.35 -2.16
C ASP A 152 -4.59 21.46 -3.18
N ALA A 153 -3.52 21.98 -3.78
CA ALA A 153 -2.73 21.28 -4.79
C ALA A 153 -2.00 20.05 -4.23
N THR A 154 -1.85 19.96 -2.90
CA THR A 154 -1.18 18.85 -2.22
C THR A 154 -2.14 17.76 -1.76
N PHE A 155 -3.46 17.97 -1.86
CA PHE A 155 -4.45 17.05 -1.29
C PHE A 155 -4.28 15.59 -1.74
N LEU A 156 -4.13 15.34 -3.04
CA LEU A 156 -3.93 13.97 -3.56
C LEU A 156 -2.61 13.35 -3.06
N TYR A 157 -1.58 14.17 -2.86
CA TYR A 157 -0.33 13.72 -2.28
C TYR A 157 -0.51 13.36 -0.80
N THR A 158 -1.29 14.13 -0.04
CA THR A 158 -1.66 13.80 1.34
C THR A 158 -2.35 12.45 1.44
N MET A 159 -3.23 12.11 0.47
CA MET A 159 -3.89 10.79 0.41
C MET A 159 -2.96 9.61 0.11
N ALA A 160 -1.68 9.87 -0.18
CA ALA A 160 -0.65 8.88 -0.42
C ALA A 160 0.37 8.73 0.72
N ARG A 161 0.16 9.41 1.85
CA ARG A 161 1.10 9.47 2.97
C ARG A 161 0.54 8.79 4.22
N ALA A 162 1.45 8.53 5.15
CA ALA A 162 1.09 8.20 6.52
C ALA A 162 0.52 9.45 7.23
N GLY A 163 -0.72 9.36 7.70
CA GLY A 163 -1.41 10.41 8.44
C GLY A 163 -2.92 10.22 8.46
#